data_AF-A0AB72VAU0-F1
#
_entry.id   AF-A0AB72VAU0-F1
#
_cell.length_a   1.000
_cell.length_b   1.000
_cell.length_c   1.000
_cell.angle_alpha   90.00
_cell.angle_beta   90.00
_cell.angle_gamma   90.00
#
_symmetry.space_group_name_H-M   'P 1'
#
loop_
_entity.id
_entity.type
_entity.pdbx_description
1 polymer ?
#
loop_
_entity_poly.entity_id
_entity_poly.type
_entity_poly.pdbx_seq_one_letter_code
_entity_poly.pdbx_strand_id
1 'polypeptide(L)'
;MGYIFGHFPLDSSAMTENQPLPADLVGSHVRAAAGTPADLATDRKFWTGLSRAVQERIADDWERTREAYGAARQQHYFSAEFLMGRALLNNLTNLGLVDEAAATTRELGHELTDILEIENDAALGNGGLGRLAACFLDSAVTQDYPVTGYGLLYRFGLFRQSFNEGFQVEKPDPWREEEYPFTIRRASDQLVVCFDDMKTRAIPYDMPITGYGTHNVGTLRLWKAEPWEEFDYDAFNSQRFTDAIIERERVSDICRVLYPNDTTYEGKKLRVRQQYFFTSASLQAMIQGHLAHHKDLSNFAEFHSVQLNDTHPVLAIPELMRLLMDEHDMGWEESWAIVSKTFAYTNHTVLTEALEQWDQQIFQQLFWRVWEIITEIDRRFRLERAADGLDEETINRMAPIQHGTVHMAWIACYAAYSINGVAALHTEIIKAETLADWYALWPEKFNNKTNGVTPRRWLRMINPGLSELLTRLSGSDDWVTDLDELKKLRSYADDKSVLEELRAIKAANKQDFAEWILERQGIEIDPESIFDVQIKRLHEYKRQLMNALYVLDLYFRIKEDGLTDIPARTVIFGAKAAPGYVRAKAIIKLINSIADLVNNDPEVSPLLKVGFCRELQCLPC
;
A
#
# COMPACT_ATOMS: atom_id res chain seq x y z
N MET A 1 -11.63 -16.17 17.98
CA MET A 1 -12.58 -15.11 17.55
C MET A 1 -13.28 -15.59 16.29
N GLY A 2 -14.51 -16.06 16.43
CA GLY A 2 -15.41 -16.25 15.29
C GLY A 2 -16.10 -14.93 14.97
N TYR A 3 -16.06 -14.56 13.69
CA TYR A 3 -16.88 -13.59 12.96
C TYR A 3 -17.88 -12.73 13.75
N ILE A 4 -17.62 -11.41 13.81
CA ILE A 4 -18.63 -10.37 14.00
C ILE A 4 -18.34 -9.23 13.01
N PHE A 5 -18.30 -9.55 11.72
CA PHE A 5 -18.53 -8.56 10.68
C PHE A 5 -19.68 -9.13 9.85
N GLY A 6 -20.81 -8.43 9.82
CA GLY A 6 -21.93 -8.80 8.97
C GLY A 6 -21.50 -8.71 7.49
N HIS A 7 -21.97 -9.64 6.68
CA HIS A 7 -21.85 -9.56 5.22
C HIS A 7 -23.00 -8.67 4.71
N PHE A 8 -22.68 -7.61 3.97
CA PHE A 8 -23.66 -6.61 3.51
C PHE A 8 -23.77 -6.61 1.98
N PRO A 9 -24.46 -7.59 1.39
CA PRO A 9 -24.72 -7.60 -0.05
C PRO A 9 -25.73 -6.50 -0.40
N LEU A 10 -25.44 -5.69 -1.42
CA LEU A 10 -26.41 -4.77 -2.00
C LEU A 10 -27.32 -5.53 -2.99
N ASP A 11 -28.63 -5.33 -2.89
CA ASP A 11 -29.63 -5.99 -3.74
C ASP A 11 -29.51 -5.52 -5.20
N SER A 12 -29.56 -6.46 -6.16
CA SER A 12 -29.34 -6.24 -7.59
C SER A 12 -30.57 -5.74 -8.34
N SER A 13 -31.61 -5.35 -7.61
CA SER A 13 -32.95 -5.06 -8.15
C SER A 13 -33.10 -3.63 -8.71
N ALA A 14 -32.10 -3.12 -9.45
CA ALA A 14 -32.25 -2.00 -10.35
C ALA A 14 -31.04 -1.86 -11.29
N MET A 15 -31.11 -2.40 -12.52
CA MET A 15 -30.97 -1.62 -13.76
C MET A 15 -31.02 -2.52 -15.01
N THR A 16 -31.80 -2.01 -15.97
CA THR A 16 -32.15 -2.47 -17.31
C THR A 16 -30.97 -2.54 -18.29
N GLU A 17 -30.80 -3.69 -18.97
CA GLU A 17 -30.65 -3.93 -20.42
C GLU A 17 -29.99 -2.91 -21.41
N ASN A 18 -29.20 -1.92 -20.98
CA ASN A 18 -28.44 -1.04 -21.90
C ASN A 18 -26.93 -1.11 -21.63
N GLN A 19 -26.11 -0.95 -22.68
CA GLN A 19 -24.64 -0.99 -22.64
C GLN A 19 -24.08 -0.32 -21.37
N PRO A 20 -23.31 -1.04 -20.53
CA PRO A 20 -22.92 -0.55 -19.21
C PRO A 20 -21.90 0.60 -19.29
N LEU A 21 -21.15 0.75 -20.40
CA LEU A 21 -20.23 1.87 -20.61
C LEU A 21 -20.28 2.39 -22.07
N PRO A 22 -21.35 3.10 -22.48
CA PRO A 22 -21.59 3.45 -23.88
C PRO A 22 -20.70 4.60 -24.38
N ALA A 23 -20.45 4.65 -25.69
CA ALA A 23 -19.63 5.68 -26.33
C ALA A 23 -20.13 7.11 -26.11
N ASP A 24 -21.44 7.34 -26.02
CA ASP A 24 -21.99 8.66 -25.72
C ASP A 24 -21.57 9.17 -24.33
N LEU A 25 -21.55 8.28 -23.32
CA LEU A 25 -21.13 8.62 -21.97
C LEU A 25 -19.62 8.91 -21.93
N VAL A 26 -18.81 7.97 -22.42
CA VAL A 26 -17.34 8.12 -22.43
C VAL A 26 -16.97 9.36 -23.22
N GLY A 27 -17.54 9.52 -24.42
CA GLY A 27 -17.33 10.69 -25.26
C GLY A 27 -17.73 11.99 -24.58
N SER A 28 -18.80 12.02 -23.79
CA SER A 28 -19.20 13.21 -23.01
C SER A 28 -18.14 13.60 -21.98
N HIS A 29 -17.67 12.65 -21.17
CA HIS A 29 -16.63 12.91 -20.18
C HIS A 29 -15.27 13.25 -20.81
N VAL A 30 -14.91 12.63 -21.94
CA VAL A 30 -13.70 12.96 -22.71
C VAL A 30 -13.79 14.39 -23.25
N ARG A 31 -14.91 14.78 -23.87
CA ARG A 31 -15.12 16.16 -24.36
C ARG A 31 -15.03 17.18 -23.22
N ALA A 32 -15.61 16.88 -22.06
CA ALA A 32 -15.54 17.75 -20.89
C ALA A 32 -14.10 17.90 -20.36
N ALA A 33 -13.30 16.82 -20.38
CA ALA A 33 -11.90 16.86 -19.97
C ALA A 33 -10.98 17.55 -21.00
N ALA A 34 -11.23 17.33 -22.29
CA ALA A 34 -10.34 17.71 -23.38
C ALA A 34 -10.67 19.08 -24.00
N GLY A 35 -11.93 19.53 -23.93
CA GLY A 35 -12.39 20.72 -24.64
C GLY A 35 -12.46 20.57 -26.17
N THR A 36 -12.45 19.34 -26.68
CA THR A 36 -12.44 18.97 -28.10
C THR A 36 -13.24 17.67 -28.31
N PRO A 37 -13.71 17.31 -29.52
CA PRO A 37 -14.33 16.01 -29.80
C PRO A 37 -13.49 14.82 -29.31
N ALA A 38 -14.15 13.73 -28.90
CA ALA A 38 -13.50 12.62 -28.21
C ALA A 38 -12.47 11.89 -29.08
N ASP A 39 -12.72 11.79 -30.39
CA ASP A 39 -11.82 11.23 -31.39
C ASP A 39 -10.56 12.08 -31.64
N LEU A 40 -10.58 13.36 -31.27
CA LEU A 40 -9.45 14.29 -31.38
C LEU A 40 -8.75 14.54 -30.04
N ALA A 41 -9.17 13.88 -28.97
CA ALA A 41 -8.54 14.02 -27.67
C ALA A 41 -7.14 13.39 -27.69
N THR A 42 -6.24 13.88 -26.85
CA THR A 42 -5.00 13.16 -26.54
C THR A 42 -5.32 11.97 -25.63
N ASP A 43 -4.52 10.90 -25.66
CA ASP A 43 -4.66 9.75 -24.77
C ASP A 43 -4.74 10.12 -23.28
N ARG A 44 -3.99 11.14 -22.85
CA ARG A 44 -4.09 11.69 -21.47
C ARG A 44 -5.52 12.10 -21.11
N LYS A 45 -6.17 12.85 -22.00
CA LYS A 45 -7.52 13.37 -21.78
C LYS A 45 -8.59 12.30 -22.01
N PHE A 46 -8.33 11.37 -22.93
CA PHE A 46 -9.17 10.19 -23.10
C PHE A 46 -9.17 9.34 -21.82
N TRP A 47 -7.99 9.04 -21.26
CA TRP A 47 -7.85 8.35 -19.96
C TRP A 47 -8.60 9.07 -18.85
N THR A 48 -8.49 10.40 -18.75
CA THR A 48 -9.24 11.18 -17.75
C THR A 48 -10.75 11.05 -17.96
N GLY A 49 -11.23 11.13 -19.20
CA GLY A 49 -12.66 11.01 -19.52
C GLY A 49 -13.22 9.61 -19.25
N LEU A 50 -12.52 8.56 -19.69
CA LEU A 50 -12.88 7.17 -19.41
C LEU A 50 -12.90 6.87 -17.90
N SER A 51 -11.88 7.35 -17.18
CA SER A 51 -11.82 7.22 -15.71
C SER A 51 -12.98 7.96 -15.02
N ARG A 52 -13.38 9.14 -15.52
CA ARG A 52 -14.56 9.87 -15.02
C ARG A 52 -15.87 9.14 -15.31
N ALA A 53 -16.01 8.51 -16.48
CA ALA A 53 -17.18 7.70 -16.80
C ALA A 53 -17.30 6.49 -15.85
N VAL A 54 -16.19 5.83 -15.52
CA VAL A 54 -16.19 4.76 -14.50
C VAL A 54 -16.58 5.31 -13.12
N GLN A 55 -16.08 6.48 -12.72
CA GLN A 55 -16.46 7.12 -11.46
C GLN A 55 -17.96 7.47 -11.41
N GLU A 56 -18.54 7.93 -12.52
CA GLU A 56 -19.98 8.20 -12.62
C GLU A 56 -20.79 6.92 -12.45
N ARG A 57 -20.35 5.80 -13.05
CA ARG A 57 -21.01 4.50 -12.94
C ARG A 57 -21.05 3.92 -11.54
N ILE A 58 -20.00 4.10 -10.75
CA ILE A 58 -19.93 3.54 -9.41
C ILE A 58 -20.46 4.48 -8.32
N ALA A 59 -20.88 5.70 -8.65
CA ALA A 59 -21.20 6.72 -7.66
C ALA A 59 -22.35 6.30 -6.72
N ASP A 60 -23.44 5.75 -7.28
CA ASP A 60 -24.60 5.31 -6.52
C ASP A 60 -24.31 4.05 -5.67
N ASP A 61 -23.56 3.09 -6.23
CA ASP A 61 -23.09 1.90 -5.52
C ASP A 61 -22.17 2.29 -4.34
N TRP A 62 -21.30 3.28 -4.56
CA TRP A 62 -20.39 3.77 -3.53
C TRP A 62 -21.12 4.47 -2.39
N GLU A 63 -22.14 5.26 -2.68
CA GLU A 63 -22.94 5.88 -1.63
C GLU A 63 -23.74 4.86 -0.84
N ARG A 64 -24.42 3.91 -1.50
CA ARG A 64 -25.12 2.82 -0.82
C ARG A 64 -24.21 2.00 0.07
N THR A 65 -22.97 1.77 -0.36
CA THR A 65 -21.96 1.08 0.46
C THR A 65 -21.59 1.89 1.71
N ARG A 66 -21.44 3.22 1.59
CA ARG A 66 -21.17 4.10 2.75
C ARG A 66 -22.30 4.05 3.77
N GLU A 67 -23.55 4.12 3.31
CA GLU A 67 -24.73 4.01 4.18
C GLU A 67 -24.77 2.66 4.92
N ALA A 68 -24.56 1.56 4.18
CA ALA A 68 -24.56 0.22 4.75
C ALA A 68 -23.45 0.03 5.80
N TYR A 69 -22.22 0.47 5.49
CA TYR A 69 -21.08 0.33 6.40
C TYR A 69 -21.18 1.26 7.61
N GLY A 70 -21.69 2.48 7.41
CA GLY A 70 -21.86 3.50 8.46
C GLY A 70 -22.69 3.01 9.65
N ALA A 71 -23.75 2.26 9.38
CA ALA A 71 -24.65 1.70 10.39
C ALA A 71 -24.14 0.39 11.05
N ALA A 72 -23.07 -0.19 10.52
CA ALA A 72 -22.53 -1.49 10.95
C ALA A 72 -21.31 -1.35 11.86
N ARG A 73 -20.87 -2.49 12.44
CA ARG A 73 -19.52 -2.57 13.00
C ARG A 73 -18.50 -2.50 11.87
N GLN A 74 -17.55 -1.59 11.98
CA GLN A 74 -16.55 -1.27 10.96
C GLN A 74 -15.13 -1.59 11.42
N GLN A 75 -14.30 -1.97 10.44
CA GLN A 75 -12.85 -2.05 10.60
C GLN A 75 -12.20 -0.85 9.89
N HIS A 76 -11.33 -0.16 10.63
CA HIS A 76 -10.48 0.90 10.10
C HIS A 76 -9.04 0.40 9.99
N TYR A 77 -8.52 0.26 8.77
CA TYR A 77 -7.18 -0.29 8.51
C TYR A 77 -6.17 0.85 8.35
N PHE A 78 -5.36 1.09 9.38
CA PHE A 78 -4.39 2.19 9.39
C PHE A 78 -3.05 1.71 8.85
N SER A 79 -2.56 2.36 7.79
CA SER A 79 -1.24 2.09 7.26
C SER A 79 -0.56 3.35 6.74
N ALA A 80 0.75 3.44 6.97
CA ALA A 80 1.59 4.50 6.42
C ALA A 80 1.81 4.36 4.91
N GLU A 81 1.46 3.22 4.30
CA GLU A 81 1.60 2.97 2.87
C GLU A 81 0.46 2.11 2.29
N PHE A 82 0.07 2.42 1.05
CA PHE A 82 -0.85 1.64 0.22
C PHE A 82 -0.30 1.55 -1.21
N LEU A 83 0.24 0.40 -1.61
CA LEU A 83 0.81 0.23 -2.96
C LEU A 83 -0.29 -0.20 -3.93
N MET A 84 -1.14 0.76 -4.30
CA MET A 84 -2.37 0.52 -5.06
C MET A 84 -2.11 0.08 -6.51
N GLY A 85 -1.08 0.66 -7.14
CA GLY A 85 -0.83 0.54 -8.58
C GLY A 85 -1.80 1.41 -9.39
N ARG A 86 -1.91 1.13 -10.69
CA ARG A 86 -2.95 1.69 -11.58
C ARG A 86 -4.36 1.25 -11.14
N ALA A 87 -5.32 2.15 -11.22
CA ALA A 87 -6.72 1.94 -10.82
C ALA A 87 -7.62 1.55 -11.99
N LEU A 88 -7.44 2.12 -13.19
CA LEU A 88 -8.43 2.01 -14.26
C LEU A 88 -8.69 0.55 -14.69
N LEU A 89 -7.66 -0.19 -15.08
CA LEU A 89 -7.82 -1.59 -15.51
C LEU A 89 -8.37 -2.48 -14.39
N ASN A 90 -7.98 -2.24 -13.14
CA ASN A 90 -8.49 -2.98 -11.99
C ASN A 90 -9.98 -2.72 -11.78
N ASN A 91 -10.40 -1.47 -11.89
CA ASN A 91 -11.80 -1.10 -11.76
C ASN A 91 -12.64 -1.68 -12.90
N LEU A 92 -12.18 -1.56 -14.15
CA LEU A 92 -12.84 -2.19 -15.29
C LEU A 92 -12.94 -3.72 -15.11
N THR A 93 -11.89 -4.38 -14.62
CA THR A 93 -11.89 -5.82 -14.37
C THR A 93 -12.91 -6.22 -13.29
N ASN A 94 -12.90 -5.54 -12.15
CA ASN A 94 -13.79 -5.86 -11.03
C ASN A 94 -15.27 -5.59 -11.37
N LEU A 95 -15.55 -4.60 -12.23
CA LEU A 95 -16.89 -4.25 -12.69
C LEU A 95 -17.35 -5.05 -13.92
N GLY A 96 -16.49 -5.88 -14.51
CA GLY A 96 -16.80 -6.63 -15.74
C GLY A 96 -17.00 -5.74 -16.96
N LEU A 97 -16.21 -4.66 -17.10
CA LEU A 97 -16.36 -3.62 -18.14
C LEU A 97 -15.17 -3.53 -19.12
N VAL A 98 -14.23 -4.48 -19.10
CA VAL A 98 -13.01 -4.40 -19.91
C VAL A 98 -13.35 -4.42 -21.41
N ASP A 99 -14.21 -5.34 -21.83
CA ASP A 99 -14.55 -5.53 -23.24
C ASP A 99 -15.38 -4.36 -23.77
N GLU A 100 -16.32 -3.84 -22.99
CA GLU A 100 -17.11 -2.66 -23.32
C GLU A 100 -16.25 -1.39 -23.38
N ALA A 101 -15.31 -1.23 -22.46
CA ALA A 101 -14.35 -0.13 -22.50
C ALA A 101 -13.47 -0.23 -23.75
N ALA A 102 -13.02 -1.43 -24.14
CA ALA A 102 -12.22 -1.64 -25.33
C ALA A 102 -13.00 -1.32 -26.62
N ALA A 103 -14.23 -1.82 -26.72
CA ALA A 103 -15.11 -1.54 -27.86
C ALA A 103 -15.40 -0.05 -28.00
N THR A 104 -15.79 0.60 -26.89
CA THR A 104 -16.11 2.03 -26.84
C THR A 104 -14.91 2.91 -27.14
N THR A 105 -13.73 2.56 -26.60
CA THR A 105 -12.49 3.31 -26.85
C THR A 105 -12.13 3.28 -28.35
N ARG A 106 -12.30 2.12 -29.00
CA ARG A 106 -12.09 1.95 -30.44
C ARG A 106 -13.11 2.67 -31.30
N GLU A 107 -14.39 2.66 -30.88
CA GLU A 107 -15.45 3.43 -31.54
C GLU A 107 -15.14 4.93 -31.54
N LEU A 108 -14.52 5.43 -30.46
CA LEU A 108 -14.06 6.81 -30.33
C LEU A 108 -12.62 7.02 -30.84
N GLY A 109 -12.08 6.10 -31.65
CA GLY A 109 -10.84 6.29 -32.40
C GLY A 109 -9.52 6.08 -31.63
N HIS A 110 -9.56 5.41 -30.48
CA HIS A 110 -8.38 5.16 -29.62
C HIS A 110 -8.21 3.66 -29.33
N GLU A 111 -7.08 3.24 -28.75
CA GLU A 111 -6.85 1.85 -28.32
C GLU A 111 -6.72 1.76 -26.80
N LEU A 112 -7.43 0.83 -26.16
CA LEU A 112 -7.56 0.80 -24.70
C LEU A 112 -6.20 0.55 -24.03
N THR A 113 -5.34 -0.29 -24.59
CA THR A 113 -4.01 -0.59 -24.04
C THR A 113 -3.18 0.69 -23.90
N ASP A 114 -3.19 1.54 -24.92
CA ASP A 114 -2.45 2.79 -24.94
C ASP A 114 -3.01 3.77 -23.89
N ILE A 115 -4.34 3.83 -23.77
CA ILE A 115 -5.04 4.61 -22.73
C ILE A 115 -4.70 4.12 -21.32
N LEU A 116 -4.53 2.82 -21.11
CA LEU A 116 -4.17 2.28 -19.80
C LEU A 116 -2.71 2.60 -19.41
N GLU A 117 -1.79 2.68 -20.39
CA GLU A 117 -0.38 3.01 -20.15
C GLU A 117 -0.14 4.47 -19.69
N ILE A 118 -1.10 5.35 -19.97
CA ILE A 118 -1.08 6.76 -19.55
C ILE A 118 -1.12 6.92 -18.02
N GLU A 119 -1.72 5.98 -17.29
CA GLU A 119 -1.81 6.05 -15.83
C GLU A 119 -0.44 5.78 -15.18
N ASN A 120 0.05 6.70 -14.35
CA ASN A 120 1.16 6.37 -13.46
C ASN A 120 0.61 5.56 -12.28
N ASP A 121 1.37 4.59 -11.79
CA ASP A 121 1.07 3.96 -10.50
C ASP A 121 0.89 5.03 -9.41
N ALA A 122 -0.18 4.91 -8.62
CA ALA A 122 -0.38 5.78 -7.47
C ALA A 122 0.77 5.58 -6.47
N ALA A 123 1.65 6.58 -6.35
CA ALA A 123 2.88 6.49 -5.58
C ALA A 123 2.61 6.66 -4.07
N LEU A 124 1.88 5.70 -3.50
CA LEU A 124 1.35 5.71 -2.14
C LEU A 124 1.96 4.62 -1.25
N GLY A 125 2.85 3.79 -1.79
CA GLY A 125 3.53 2.74 -1.03
C GLY A 125 4.92 2.40 -1.52
N ASN A 126 5.59 1.52 -0.79
CA ASN A 126 6.99 1.14 -1.04
C ASN A 126 7.12 -0.33 -1.43
N GLY A 127 6.49 -1.24 -0.69
CA GLY A 127 6.71 -2.67 -0.93
C GLY A 127 5.64 -3.57 -0.34
N GLY A 128 6.09 -4.70 0.24
CA GLY A 128 5.20 -5.77 0.68
C GLY A 128 4.15 -5.34 1.70
N LEU A 129 4.47 -4.39 2.60
CA LEU A 129 3.52 -3.86 3.58
C LEU A 129 2.37 -3.11 2.89
N GLY A 130 2.69 -2.14 2.04
CA GLY A 130 1.69 -1.37 1.31
C GLY A 130 0.93 -2.21 0.28
N ARG A 131 1.57 -3.21 -0.33
CA ARG A 131 0.90 -4.11 -1.27
C ARG A 131 -0.05 -5.07 -0.57
N LEU A 132 0.29 -5.52 0.64
CA LEU A 132 -0.61 -6.30 1.47
C LEU A 132 -1.83 -5.47 1.86
N ALA A 133 -1.65 -4.22 2.29
CA ALA A 133 -2.74 -3.30 2.60
C ALA A 133 -3.69 -3.13 1.41
N ALA A 134 -3.14 -2.90 0.19
CA ALA A 134 -3.94 -2.83 -1.03
C ALA A 134 -4.69 -4.14 -1.34
N CYS A 135 -4.05 -5.30 -1.19
CA CYS A 135 -4.70 -6.61 -1.37
C CYS A 135 -5.80 -6.87 -0.34
N PHE A 136 -5.65 -6.37 0.90
CA PHE A 136 -6.66 -6.48 1.94
C PHE A 136 -7.88 -5.62 1.65
N LEU A 137 -7.70 -4.38 1.17
CA LEU A 137 -8.84 -3.55 0.78
C LEU A 137 -9.64 -4.19 -0.35
N ASP A 138 -8.98 -4.66 -1.40
CA ASP A 138 -9.61 -5.36 -2.53
C ASP A 138 -10.34 -6.64 -2.07
N SER A 139 -9.74 -7.43 -1.18
CA SER A 139 -10.36 -8.63 -0.63
C SER A 139 -11.52 -8.34 0.33
N ALA A 140 -11.43 -7.26 1.10
CA ALA A 140 -12.48 -6.88 2.03
C ALA A 140 -13.74 -6.48 1.26
N VAL A 141 -13.61 -5.64 0.24
CA VAL A 141 -14.78 -5.22 -0.56
C VAL A 141 -15.35 -6.39 -1.35
N THR A 142 -14.54 -7.27 -1.95
CA THR A 142 -15.02 -8.49 -2.64
C THR A 142 -15.84 -9.41 -1.73
N GLN A 143 -15.61 -9.35 -0.41
CA GLN A 143 -16.36 -10.13 0.58
C GLN A 143 -17.37 -9.28 1.36
N ASP A 144 -17.66 -8.06 0.89
CA ASP A 144 -18.57 -7.09 1.51
C ASP A 144 -18.27 -6.78 2.99
N TYR A 145 -17.02 -6.89 3.41
CA TYR A 145 -16.62 -6.52 4.76
C TYR A 145 -16.54 -5.00 4.91
N PRO A 146 -17.11 -4.42 5.98
CA PRO A 146 -17.10 -2.97 6.21
C PRO A 146 -15.72 -2.48 6.65
N VAL A 147 -14.81 -2.38 5.69
CA VAL A 147 -13.41 -1.98 5.87
C VAL A 147 -13.14 -0.64 5.18
N THR A 148 -12.59 0.31 5.92
CA THR A 148 -12.05 1.56 5.36
C THR A 148 -10.54 1.61 5.59
N GLY A 149 -9.77 1.85 4.53
CA GLY A 149 -8.33 2.11 4.64
C GLY A 149 -8.04 3.57 4.99
N TYR A 150 -7.06 3.83 5.84
CA TYR A 150 -6.62 5.19 6.18
C TYR A 150 -5.11 5.34 6.04
N GLY A 151 -4.68 6.37 5.29
CA GLY A 151 -3.27 6.67 5.08
C GLY A 151 -3.01 8.11 4.66
N LEU A 152 -1.81 8.37 4.14
CA LEU A 152 -1.35 9.68 3.69
C LEU A 152 -1.44 9.81 2.16
N LEU A 153 -1.84 10.99 1.69
CA LEU A 153 -1.86 11.32 0.27
C LEU A 153 -0.49 11.85 -0.18
N TYR A 154 0.49 10.95 -0.32
CA TYR A 154 1.84 11.36 -0.76
C TYR A 154 1.83 11.94 -2.17
N ARG A 155 2.45 13.11 -2.34
CA ARG A 155 2.53 13.78 -3.65
C ARG A 155 3.55 13.12 -4.59
N PHE A 156 4.69 12.69 -4.06
CA PHE A 156 5.82 12.17 -4.85
C PHE A 156 6.29 10.77 -4.44
N GLY A 157 5.45 10.04 -3.69
CA GLY A 157 5.73 8.69 -3.20
C GLY A 157 7.10 8.53 -2.55
N LEU A 158 7.77 7.41 -2.81
CA LEU A 158 9.12 7.16 -2.32
C LEU A 158 10.17 7.88 -3.18
N PHE A 159 10.34 7.42 -4.42
CA PHE A 159 11.10 8.08 -5.49
C PHE A 159 10.95 7.28 -6.80
N ARG A 160 11.12 7.96 -7.93
CA ARG A 160 11.31 7.37 -9.24
C ARG A 160 12.78 6.99 -9.40
N GLN A 161 13.01 5.74 -9.78
CA GLN A 161 14.35 5.18 -9.95
C GLN A 161 14.78 5.34 -11.40
N SER A 162 16.01 5.79 -11.60
CA SER A 162 16.70 5.74 -12.90
C SER A 162 18.14 5.31 -12.68
N PHE A 163 18.85 4.98 -13.77
CA PHE A 163 20.27 4.66 -13.70
C PHE A 163 21.10 5.69 -14.44
N ASN A 164 22.23 6.08 -13.83
CA ASN A 164 23.29 6.86 -14.45
C ASN A 164 24.62 6.16 -14.19
N GLU A 165 25.36 5.79 -15.24
CA GLU A 165 26.59 4.98 -15.12
C GLU A 165 26.40 3.70 -14.27
N GLY A 166 25.22 3.07 -14.37
CA GLY A 166 24.82 1.90 -13.58
C GLY A 166 24.50 2.16 -12.10
N PHE A 167 24.61 3.40 -11.61
CA PHE A 167 24.20 3.77 -10.25
C PHE A 167 22.73 4.17 -10.19
N GLN A 168 22.05 3.81 -9.09
CA GLN A 168 20.71 4.31 -8.79
C GLN A 168 20.72 5.83 -8.59
N VAL A 169 19.82 6.50 -9.29
CA VAL A 169 19.48 7.92 -9.14
C VAL A 169 18.02 8.05 -8.73
N GLU A 170 17.79 8.79 -7.65
CA GLU A 170 16.47 9.08 -7.10
C GLU A 170 15.92 10.41 -7.64
N LYS A 171 14.67 10.41 -8.13
CA LYS A 171 13.92 11.63 -8.51
C LYS A 171 12.53 11.60 -7.88
N PRO A 172 11.83 12.74 -7.72
CA PRO A 172 10.42 12.74 -7.31
C PRO A 172 9.57 11.83 -8.22
N ASP A 173 8.56 11.16 -7.67
CA ASP A 173 7.64 10.28 -8.42
C ASP A 173 6.22 10.89 -8.52
N PRO A 174 6.02 11.93 -9.37
CA PRO A 174 4.71 12.53 -9.54
C PRO A 174 3.74 11.59 -10.24
N TRP A 175 2.54 11.47 -9.67
CA TRP A 175 1.46 10.63 -10.19
C TRP A 175 0.11 11.34 -10.31
N ARG A 176 -0.02 12.52 -9.69
CA ARG A 176 -1.28 13.28 -9.60
C ARG A 176 -1.13 14.79 -9.83
N GLU A 177 -0.11 15.18 -10.58
CA GLU A 177 0.06 16.58 -11.02
C GLU A 177 -0.94 16.91 -12.14
N GLU A 178 -1.26 15.92 -12.98
CA GLU A 178 -2.45 15.93 -13.82
C GLU A 178 -3.69 15.53 -13.01
N GLU A 179 -4.88 15.81 -13.53
CA GLU A 179 -6.13 15.37 -12.91
C GLU A 179 -6.12 13.86 -12.66
N TYR A 180 -6.40 13.42 -11.43
CA TYR A 180 -6.49 12.01 -11.06
C TYR A 180 -7.93 11.69 -10.60
N PRO A 181 -8.82 11.21 -11.51
CA PRO A 181 -10.25 11.08 -11.23
C PRO A 181 -10.60 10.13 -10.08
N PHE A 182 -9.74 9.16 -9.81
CA PHE A 182 -9.94 8.16 -8.74
C PHE A 182 -9.52 8.66 -7.34
N THR A 183 -9.24 9.96 -7.16
CA THR A 183 -9.10 10.56 -5.82
C THR A 183 -9.99 11.80 -5.71
N ILE A 184 -11.07 11.70 -4.95
CA ILE A 184 -12.05 12.79 -4.78
C ILE A 184 -11.69 13.63 -3.57
N ARG A 185 -11.44 14.93 -3.78
CA ARG A 185 -11.19 15.90 -2.70
C ARG A 185 -12.49 16.16 -1.92
N ARG A 186 -12.45 16.05 -0.59
CA ARG A 186 -13.57 16.32 0.33
C ARG A 186 -13.26 17.50 1.27
N ALA A 187 -12.92 18.66 0.71
CA ALA A 187 -12.40 19.79 1.49
C ALA A 187 -13.41 20.47 2.43
N SER A 188 -14.72 20.26 2.22
CA SER A 188 -15.76 20.65 3.17
C SER A 188 -15.62 19.91 4.50
N ASP A 189 -15.06 18.70 4.46
CA ASP A 189 -14.96 17.77 5.59
C ASP A 189 -13.55 17.81 6.19
N GLN A 190 -12.83 18.91 5.97
CA GLN A 190 -11.48 19.08 6.48
C GLN A 190 -11.47 19.13 8.01
N LEU A 191 -10.40 18.59 8.58
CA LEU A 191 -10.15 18.60 10.01
C LEU A 191 -8.93 19.46 10.33
N VAL A 192 -8.69 19.66 11.63
CA VAL A 192 -7.52 20.38 12.11
C VAL A 192 -6.63 19.41 12.86
N VAL A 193 -5.36 19.35 12.49
CA VAL A 193 -4.33 18.70 13.29
C VAL A 193 -3.36 19.77 13.75
N CYS A 194 -3.28 19.94 15.07
CA CYS A 194 -2.41 20.91 15.69
C CYS A 194 -1.21 20.21 16.33
N PHE A 195 -0.03 20.54 15.85
CA PHE A 195 1.21 20.36 16.60
C PHE A 195 1.44 21.62 17.45
N ASP A 196 2.24 21.50 18.50
CA ASP A 196 2.56 22.63 19.39
C ASP A 196 3.24 23.78 18.63
N ASP A 197 3.97 23.46 17.55
CA ASP A 197 4.70 24.42 16.72
C ASP A 197 4.10 24.65 15.33
N MET A 198 2.98 24.00 14.98
CA MET A 198 2.42 24.03 13.63
C MET A 198 0.93 23.65 13.62
N LYS A 199 0.09 24.53 13.09
CA LYS A 199 -1.34 24.26 12.85
C LYS A 199 -1.59 23.89 11.39
N THR A 200 -2.19 22.74 11.15
CA THR A 200 -2.41 22.20 9.80
C THR A 200 -3.89 21.90 9.53
N ARG A 201 -4.27 21.98 8.25
CA ARG A 201 -5.54 21.46 7.74
C ARG A 201 -5.32 20.03 7.25
N ALA A 202 -6.16 19.12 7.70
CA ALA A 202 -6.20 17.75 7.21
C ALA A 202 -7.33 17.60 6.20
N ILE A 203 -6.99 17.58 4.92
CA ILE A 203 -7.97 17.46 3.84
C ILE A 203 -8.17 15.98 3.48
N PRO A 204 -9.38 15.43 3.63
CA PRO A 204 -9.65 14.07 3.18
C PRO A 204 -9.74 14.00 1.66
N TYR A 205 -9.15 12.94 1.12
CA TYR A 205 -9.36 12.47 -0.24
C TYR A 205 -9.83 11.02 -0.20
N ASP A 206 -10.88 10.70 -0.93
CA ASP A 206 -11.40 9.34 -1.02
C ASP A 206 -11.03 8.70 -2.36
N MET A 207 -10.46 7.49 -2.30
CA MET A 207 -10.25 6.61 -3.43
C MET A 207 -11.24 5.43 -3.33
N PRO A 208 -12.05 5.15 -4.38
CA PRO A 208 -12.95 4.01 -4.37
C PRO A 208 -12.18 2.70 -4.55
N ILE A 209 -12.61 1.67 -3.85
CA ILE A 209 -12.10 0.31 -3.97
C ILE A 209 -13.23 -0.57 -4.50
N THR A 210 -13.19 -0.96 -5.77
CA THR A 210 -14.22 -1.83 -6.37
C THR A 210 -14.01 -3.28 -5.97
N GLY A 211 -15.10 -4.03 -5.77
CA GLY A 211 -15.05 -5.47 -5.50
C GLY A 211 -15.44 -6.30 -6.72
N TYR A 212 -14.72 -7.38 -7.00
CA TYR A 212 -15.12 -8.34 -8.05
C TYR A 212 -16.35 -9.13 -7.61
N GLY A 213 -17.36 -9.22 -8.47
CA GLY A 213 -18.58 -9.99 -8.22
C GLY A 213 -19.55 -9.38 -7.20
N THR A 214 -19.35 -8.12 -6.81
CA THR A 214 -20.22 -7.38 -5.87
C THR A 214 -20.41 -5.94 -6.33
N HIS A 215 -21.53 -5.34 -5.94
CA HIS A 215 -21.80 -3.91 -6.12
C HIS A 215 -21.17 -3.04 -5.03
N ASN A 216 -20.58 -3.64 -3.99
CA ASN A 216 -19.95 -2.84 -2.95
C ASN A 216 -18.72 -2.09 -3.48
N VAL A 217 -18.58 -0.85 -3.03
CA VAL A 217 -17.41 -0.01 -3.30
C VAL A 217 -16.84 0.47 -1.97
N GLY A 218 -15.71 -0.10 -1.57
CA GLY A 218 -14.97 0.27 -0.38
C GLY A 218 -14.31 1.65 -0.52
N THR A 219 -13.73 2.14 0.57
CA THR A 219 -13.06 3.44 0.59
C THR A 219 -11.63 3.32 1.13
N LEU A 220 -10.68 3.88 0.39
CA LEU A 220 -9.37 4.27 0.93
C LEU A 220 -9.37 5.79 1.14
N ARG A 221 -9.30 6.20 2.40
CA ARG A 221 -9.15 7.60 2.80
C ARG A 221 -7.68 7.98 2.90
N LEU A 222 -7.31 9.05 2.21
CA LEU A 222 -5.96 9.59 2.17
C LEU A 222 -5.96 11.04 2.65
N TRP A 223 -5.17 11.33 3.66
CA TRP A 223 -5.08 12.67 4.24
C TRP A 223 -3.99 13.51 3.55
N LYS A 224 -4.35 14.72 3.14
CA LYS A 224 -3.42 15.73 2.63
C LYS A 224 -3.25 16.85 3.66
N ALA A 225 -2.02 17.13 4.05
CA ALA A 225 -1.67 18.30 4.84
C ALA A 225 -1.67 19.56 3.96
N GLU A 226 -2.42 20.57 4.40
CA GLU A 226 -2.41 21.91 3.83
C GLU A 226 -2.18 22.95 4.94
N PRO A 227 -1.50 24.07 4.65
CA PRO A 227 -1.23 25.08 5.66
C PRO A 227 -2.52 25.77 6.10
N TRP A 228 -2.47 26.43 7.25
CA TRP A 228 -3.60 27.24 7.71
C TRP A 228 -3.87 28.44 6.78
N GLU A 229 -2.81 29.17 6.44
CA GLU A 229 -2.77 30.25 5.45
C GLU A 229 -1.96 29.81 4.23
N GLU A 230 -2.32 30.27 3.03
CA GLU A 230 -1.63 29.88 1.80
C GLU A 230 -0.15 30.29 1.79
N PHE A 231 0.18 31.48 2.30
CA PHE A 231 1.54 31.99 2.45
C PHE A 231 1.55 33.25 3.35
N ASP A 232 2.72 33.67 3.83
CA ASP A 232 2.90 34.93 4.56
C ASP A 232 2.91 36.12 3.58
N TYR A 233 1.81 36.86 3.56
CA TYR A 233 1.63 38.02 2.68
C TYR A 233 2.52 39.20 3.05
N ASP A 234 2.84 39.40 4.34
CA ASP A 234 3.69 40.52 4.78
C ASP A 234 5.14 40.30 4.36
N ALA A 235 5.64 39.06 4.49
CA ALA A 235 6.93 38.67 3.94
C ALA A 235 6.96 38.82 2.41
N PHE A 236 5.90 38.40 1.72
CA PHE A 236 5.78 38.55 0.27
C PHE A 236 5.79 40.03 -0.17
N ASN A 237 4.99 40.89 0.48
CA ASN A 237 4.91 42.32 0.21
C ASN A 237 6.25 43.03 0.51
N SER A 238 7.00 42.52 1.49
CA SER A 238 8.37 42.96 1.79
C SER A 238 9.43 42.37 0.84
N GLN A 239 9.02 41.69 -0.25
CA GLN A 239 9.87 41.06 -1.26
C GLN A 239 10.79 39.94 -0.71
N ARG A 240 10.44 39.39 0.46
CA ARG A 240 11.11 38.21 1.04
C ARG A 240 10.41 36.95 0.55
N PHE A 241 10.53 36.69 -0.74
CA PHE A 241 9.74 35.64 -1.42
C PHE A 241 9.98 34.22 -0.88
N THR A 242 11.20 33.91 -0.45
CA THR A 242 11.49 32.61 0.20
C THR A 242 10.79 32.51 1.54
N ASP A 243 10.95 33.52 2.40
CA ASP A 243 10.35 33.57 3.73
C ASP A 243 8.82 33.40 3.66
N ALA A 244 8.19 33.99 2.64
CA ALA A 244 6.75 33.94 2.43
C ALA A 244 6.17 32.51 2.37
N ILE A 245 6.95 31.53 1.91
CA ILE A 245 6.46 30.14 1.68
C ILE A 245 7.06 29.11 2.63
N ILE A 246 7.96 29.48 3.56
CA ILE A 246 8.66 28.51 4.42
C ILE A 246 7.65 27.65 5.19
N GLU A 247 6.66 28.27 5.84
CA GLU A 247 5.69 27.53 6.65
C GLU A 247 4.75 26.67 5.79
N ARG A 248 4.34 27.19 4.63
CA ARG A 248 3.56 26.43 3.64
C ARG A 248 4.29 25.15 3.22
N GLU A 249 5.58 25.24 2.90
CA GLU A 249 6.36 24.10 2.46
C GLU A 249 6.65 23.13 3.62
N ARG A 250 6.87 23.62 4.85
CA ARG A 250 7.02 22.77 6.06
C ARG A 250 5.77 21.91 6.32
N VAL A 251 4.57 22.48 6.14
CA VAL A 251 3.32 21.70 6.23
C VAL A 251 3.21 20.72 5.06
N SER A 252 3.55 21.17 3.86
CA SER A 252 3.51 20.33 2.65
C SER A 252 4.45 19.12 2.73
N ASP A 253 5.57 19.23 3.46
CA ASP A 253 6.53 18.15 3.67
C ASP A 253 5.92 16.91 4.34
N ILE A 254 4.87 17.08 5.16
CA ILE A 254 4.14 15.97 5.79
C ILE A 254 3.62 14.99 4.73
N CYS A 255 3.09 15.50 3.62
CA CYS A 255 2.55 14.66 2.53
C CYS A 255 3.44 14.66 1.28
N ARG A 256 4.68 15.15 1.35
CA ARG A 256 5.52 15.27 0.14
C ARG A 256 6.07 13.92 -0.30
N VAL A 257 6.70 13.18 0.61
CA VAL A 257 7.45 11.94 0.33
C VAL A 257 7.11 10.87 1.37
N LEU A 258 6.95 9.63 0.92
CA LEU A 258 6.85 8.43 1.76
C LEU A 258 8.23 8.05 2.28
N TYR A 259 8.33 7.83 3.59
CA TYR A 259 9.57 7.40 4.24
C TYR A 259 10.76 8.33 3.96
N PRO A 260 10.67 9.63 4.30
CA PRO A 260 11.80 10.54 4.15
C PRO A 260 13.00 10.05 4.96
N ASN A 261 14.20 10.40 4.50
CA ASN A 261 15.44 10.03 5.15
C ASN A 261 15.51 10.61 6.57
N ASP A 262 15.73 9.77 7.57
CA ASP A 262 15.64 10.05 9.00
C ASP A 262 16.99 9.87 9.72
N THR A 263 18.11 9.93 8.99
CA THR A 263 19.45 9.93 9.60
C THR A 263 19.73 11.17 10.46
N THR A 264 18.99 12.26 10.24
CA THR A 264 19.09 13.52 11.01
C THR A 264 17.89 13.69 11.93
N TYR A 265 18.03 14.55 12.95
CA TYR A 265 16.95 14.86 13.89
C TYR A 265 15.68 15.40 13.18
N GLU A 266 15.83 16.31 12.22
CA GLU A 266 14.71 16.88 11.47
C GLU A 266 13.98 15.83 10.62
N GLY A 267 14.71 14.88 10.02
CA GLY A 267 14.11 13.76 9.28
C GLY A 267 13.27 12.85 10.19
N LYS A 268 13.77 12.56 11.40
CA LYS A 268 13.02 11.82 12.44
C LYS A 268 11.77 12.59 12.88
N LYS A 269 11.90 13.90 13.14
CA LYS A 269 10.78 14.77 13.53
C LYS A 269 9.71 14.80 12.43
N LEU A 270 10.10 14.86 11.16
CA LEU A 270 9.16 14.79 10.02
C LEU A 270 8.42 13.45 9.98
N ARG A 271 9.11 12.30 10.13
CA ARG A 271 8.47 10.98 10.21
C ARG A 271 7.38 10.93 11.30
N VAL A 272 7.69 11.41 12.50
CA VAL A 272 6.73 11.44 13.62
C VAL A 272 5.54 12.36 13.31
N ARG A 273 5.77 13.52 12.66
CA ARG A 273 4.67 14.37 12.18
C ARG A 273 3.77 13.64 11.19
N GLN A 274 4.33 12.90 10.24
CA GLN A 274 3.55 12.11 9.29
C GLN A 274 2.62 11.14 10.01
N GLN A 275 3.19 10.36 10.94
CA GLN A 275 2.47 9.35 11.73
C GLN A 275 1.35 9.97 12.56
N TYR A 276 1.63 11.05 13.30
CA TYR A 276 0.62 11.73 14.10
C TYR A 276 -0.48 12.35 13.24
N PHE A 277 -0.10 12.99 12.13
CA PHE A 277 -1.02 13.74 11.29
C PHE A 277 -2.17 12.89 10.77
N PHE A 278 -1.86 11.74 10.14
CA PHE A 278 -2.93 10.91 9.58
C PHE A 278 -3.69 10.14 10.66
N THR A 279 -3.05 9.76 11.77
CA THR A 279 -3.74 9.05 12.85
C THR A 279 -4.72 9.95 13.59
N SER A 280 -4.33 11.19 13.94
CA SER A 280 -5.24 12.16 14.53
C SER A 280 -6.40 12.52 13.60
N ALA A 281 -6.13 12.84 12.33
CA ALA A 281 -7.18 13.14 11.37
C ALA A 281 -8.16 11.97 11.19
N SER A 282 -7.64 10.73 11.12
CA SER A 282 -8.48 9.54 10.97
C SER A 282 -9.36 9.30 12.20
N LEU A 283 -8.83 9.41 13.41
CA LEU A 283 -9.59 9.21 14.64
C LEU A 283 -10.66 10.29 14.84
N GLN A 284 -10.34 11.56 14.57
CA GLN A 284 -11.31 12.64 14.59
C GLN A 284 -12.46 12.38 13.59
N ALA A 285 -12.16 11.96 12.36
CA ALA A 285 -13.17 11.60 11.37
C ALA A 285 -14.03 10.40 11.81
N MET A 286 -13.42 9.39 12.41
CA MET A 286 -14.12 8.22 12.95
C MET A 286 -15.08 8.60 14.08
N ILE A 287 -14.64 9.46 15.01
CA ILE A 287 -15.48 9.97 16.11
C ILE A 287 -16.66 10.78 15.55
N GLN A 288 -16.43 11.67 14.57
CA GLN A 288 -17.51 12.42 13.92
C GLN A 288 -18.52 11.48 13.24
N GLY A 289 -18.02 10.47 12.51
CA GLY A 289 -18.86 9.44 11.89
C GLY A 289 -19.66 8.63 12.91
N HIS A 290 -19.06 8.28 14.05
CA HIS A 290 -19.72 7.56 15.14
C HIS A 290 -20.84 8.41 15.76
N LEU A 291 -20.56 9.67 16.10
CA LEU A 291 -21.54 10.59 16.72
C LEU A 291 -22.67 10.99 15.78
N ALA A 292 -22.50 10.83 14.46
CA ALA A 292 -23.60 10.99 13.51
C ALA A 292 -24.62 9.83 13.56
N HIS A 293 -24.21 8.65 14.03
CA HIS A 293 -25.03 7.44 14.09
C HIS A 293 -25.42 7.02 15.52
N HIS A 294 -24.65 7.46 16.51
CA HIS A 294 -24.78 7.07 17.91
C HIS A 294 -24.80 8.29 18.83
N LYS A 295 -25.32 8.11 20.04
CA LYS A 295 -25.56 9.20 20.99
C LYS A 295 -24.27 9.76 21.60
N ASP A 296 -23.33 8.89 21.94
CA ASP A 296 -22.09 9.19 22.63
C ASP A 296 -21.03 8.13 22.26
N LEU A 297 -19.82 8.22 22.83
CA LEU A 297 -18.71 7.33 22.51
C LEU A 297 -18.60 6.10 23.42
N SER A 298 -19.55 5.89 24.34
CA SER A 298 -19.46 4.80 25.32
C SER A 298 -19.45 3.41 24.66
N ASN A 299 -20.06 3.29 23.48
CA ASN A 299 -20.13 2.08 22.67
C ASN A 299 -19.19 2.11 21.44
N PHE A 300 -18.13 2.92 21.46
CA PHE A 300 -17.22 3.09 20.33
C PHE A 300 -16.56 1.77 19.92
N ALA A 301 -16.08 0.99 20.89
CA ALA A 301 -15.37 -0.26 20.63
C ALA A 301 -16.30 -1.39 20.12
N GLU A 302 -17.60 -1.28 20.31
CA GLU A 302 -18.63 -2.21 19.81
C GLU A 302 -18.87 -2.02 18.31
N PHE A 303 -18.71 -0.80 17.81
CA PHE A 303 -18.89 -0.46 16.40
C PHE A 303 -17.58 -0.27 15.63
N HIS A 304 -16.43 -0.15 16.32
CA HIS A 304 -15.16 0.09 15.66
C HIS A 304 -14.05 -0.85 16.13
N SER A 305 -13.26 -1.31 15.17
CA SER A 305 -11.91 -1.80 15.41
C SER A 305 -10.93 -1.04 14.54
N VAL A 306 -9.70 -0.87 15.02
CA VAL A 306 -8.59 -0.28 14.29
C VAL A 306 -7.45 -1.28 14.18
N GLN A 307 -7.06 -1.61 12.97
CA GLN A 307 -5.88 -2.43 12.73
C GLN A 307 -4.67 -1.52 12.52
N LEU A 308 -3.67 -1.67 13.39
CA LEU A 308 -2.36 -1.03 13.29
C LEU A 308 -1.46 -1.92 12.43
N ASN A 309 -1.13 -1.44 11.23
CA ASN A 309 -0.24 -2.14 10.29
C ASN A 309 1.22 -1.72 10.54
N ASP A 310 1.97 -2.55 11.26
CA ASP A 310 3.26 -2.22 11.86
C ASP A 310 3.15 -1.10 12.94
N THR A 311 4.28 -0.54 13.36
CA THR A 311 4.39 0.45 14.44
C THR A 311 4.09 1.89 14.01
N HIS A 312 4.05 2.17 12.71
CA HIS A 312 3.83 3.53 12.20
C HIS A 312 2.56 4.23 12.72
N PRO A 313 1.38 3.57 12.85
CA PRO A 313 0.16 4.22 13.33
C PRO A 313 -0.02 4.17 14.86
N VAL A 314 0.99 3.77 15.64
CA VAL A 314 0.81 3.55 17.10
C VAL A 314 0.42 4.81 17.86
N LEU A 315 0.76 6.00 17.36
CA LEU A 315 0.28 7.27 17.93
C LEU A 315 -1.26 7.41 17.96
N ALA A 316 -1.99 6.58 17.21
CA ALA A 316 -3.44 6.48 17.33
C ALA A 316 -3.91 6.08 18.74
N ILE A 317 -3.11 5.29 19.47
CA ILE A 317 -3.45 4.84 20.83
C ILE A 317 -3.52 6.04 21.81
N PRO A 318 -2.44 6.80 22.03
CA PRO A 318 -2.48 7.95 22.92
C PRO A 318 -3.33 9.10 22.36
N GLU A 319 -3.48 9.23 21.04
CA GLU A 319 -4.38 10.23 20.46
C GLU A 319 -5.86 9.91 20.70
N LEU A 320 -6.28 8.64 20.62
CA LEU A 320 -7.65 8.28 20.98
C LEU A 320 -7.91 8.50 22.47
N MET A 321 -6.93 8.19 23.34
CA MET A 321 -7.01 8.55 24.76
C MET A 321 -7.21 10.06 24.93
N ARG A 322 -6.44 10.90 24.21
CA ARG A 322 -6.56 12.35 24.26
C ARG A 322 -7.95 12.82 23.85
N LEU A 323 -8.45 12.35 22.70
CA LEU A 323 -9.76 12.75 22.18
C LEU A 323 -10.89 12.38 23.15
N LEU A 324 -10.88 11.16 23.70
CA LEU A 324 -11.90 10.71 24.65
C LEU A 324 -11.88 11.52 25.95
N MET A 325 -10.69 11.79 26.50
CA MET A 325 -10.57 12.51 27.78
C MET A 325 -10.75 14.02 27.64
N ASP A 326 -10.06 14.63 26.67
CA ASP A 326 -9.93 16.09 26.61
C ASP A 326 -11.08 16.74 25.81
N GLU A 327 -11.68 16.03 24.84
CA GLU A 327 -12.77 16.56 24.00
C GLU A 327 -14.14 15.97 24.34
N HIS A 328 -14.18 14.84 25.05
CA HIS A 328 -15.41 14.15 25.43
C HIS A 328 -15.53 13.85 26.94
N ASP A 329 -14.68 14.47 27.77
CA ASP A 329 -14.74 14.47 29.24
C ASP A 329 -14.75 13.08 29.90
N MET A 330 -14.22 12.06 29.22
CA MET A 330 -14.13 10.70 29.76
C MET A 330 -12.99 10.56 30.77
N GLY A 331 -13.17 9.68 31.76
CA GLY A 331 -12.08 9.30 32.66
C GLY A 331 -11.01 8.44 31.98
N TRP A 332 -9.84 8.32 32.61
CA TRP A 332 -8.75 7.46 32.12
C TRP A 332 -9.20 6.00 31.97
N GLU A 333 -9.83 5.45 33.00
CA GLU A 333 -10.21 4.04 33.05
C GLU A 333 -11.25 3.69 31.96
N GLU A 334 -12.22 4.58 31.73
CA GLU A 334 -13.23 4.42 30.70
C GLU A 334 -12.62 4.53 29.29
N SER A 335 -11.77 5.54 29.09
CA SER A 335 -11.05 5.74 27.82
C SER A 335 -10.15 4.54 27.50
N TRP A 336 -9.36 4.06 28.47
CA TRP A 336 -8.47 2.92 28.28
C TRP A 336 -9.24 1.63 27.99
N ALA A 337 -10.43 1.44 28.57
CA ALA A 337 -11.29 0.30 28.27
C ALA A 337 -11.79 0.31 26.81
N ILE A 338 -12.08 1.49 26.25
CA ILE A 338 -12.41 1.63 24.82
C ILE A 338 -11.17 1.37 23.97
N VAL A 339 -10.06 2.05 24.26
CA VAL A 339 -8.80 1.93 23.51
C VAL A 339 -8.35 0.48 23.43
N SER A 340 -8.30 -0.21 24.58
CA SER A 340 -7.82 -1.60 24.63
C SER A 340 -8.73 -2.61 23.94
N LYS A 341 -9.99 -2.27 23.68
CA LYS A 341 -10.93 -3.09 22.88
C LYS A 341 -11.03 -2.65 21.42
N THR A 342 -10.45 -1.51 21.06
CA THR A 342 -10.50 -0.94 19.71
C THR A 342 -9.31 -1.37 18.87
N PHE A 343 -8.10 -1.38 19.43
CA PHE A 343 -6.87 -1.59 18.64
C PHE A 343 -6.42 -3.05 18.56
N ALA A 344 -6.03 -3.46 17.35
CA ALA A 344 -5.27 -4.68 17.07
C ALA A 344 -3.95 -4.33 16.38
N TYR A 345 -2.88 -5.10 16.61
CA TYR A 345 -1.52 -4.83 16.12
C TYR A 345 -0.99 -5.99 15.27
N THR A 346 -0.52 -5.71 14.06
CA THR A 346 0.19 -6.68 13.22
C THR A 346 1.67 -6.33 13.17
N ASN A 347 2.52 -7.28 13.51
CA ASN A 347 3.97 -7.17 13.43
C ASN A 347 4.50 -7.79 12.12
N HIS A 348 5.37 -7.07 11.39
CA HIS A 348 5.88 -7.48 10.08
C HIS A 348 7.37 -7.86 10.05
N THR A 349 8.08 -7.81 11.19
CA THR A 349 9.52 -8.05 11.28
C THR A 349 9.89 -8.90 12.49
N VAL A 350 10.80 -9.86 12.31
CA VAL A 350 11.38 -10.62 13.44
C VAL A 350 12.53 -9.89 14.11
N LEU A 351 13.14 -8.91 13.42
CA LEU A 351 14.28 -8.15 13.90
C LEU A 351 13.80 -7.06 14.86
N THR A 352 14.24 -7.11 16.12
CA THR A 352 13.92 -6.13 17.15
C THR A 352 14.48 -4.75 16.83
N GLU A 353 15.60 -4.67 16.09
CA GLU A 353 16.21 -3.41 15.67
C GLU A 353 15.36 -2.66 14.63
N ALA A 354 14.41 -3.34 14.00
CA ALA A 354 13.48 -2.74 13.05
C ALA A 354 12.19 -2.22 13.72
N LEU A 355 12.00 -2.42 15.03
CA LEU A 355 10.88 -1.87 15.78
C LEU A 355 11.13 -0.38 16.07
N GLU A 356 10.19 0.48 15.72
CA GLU A 356 10.37 1.93 15.83
C GLU A 356 10.61 2.37 17.28
N GLN A 357 11.70 3.11 17.45
CA GLN A 357 12.12 3.74 18.68
C GLN A 357 12.39 5.20 18.41
N TRP A 358 11.81 6.07 19.23
CA TRP A 358 11.87 7.51 19.05
C TRP A 358 12.35 8.18 20.34
N ASP A 359 13.21 9.18 20.20
CA ASP A 359 13.61 10.02 21.34
C ASP A 359 12.38 10.76 21.89
N GLN A 360 12.17 10.68 23.20
CA GLN A 360 11.04 11.32 23.88
C GLN A 360 10.95 12.83 23.60
N GLN A 361 12.08 13.50 23.34
CA GLN A 361 12.13 14.93 23.09
C GLN A 361 11.36 15.31 21.83
N ILE A 362 11.26 14.41 20.84
CA ILE A 362 10.45 14.65 19.64
C ILE A 362 8.97 14.79 20.01
N PHE A 363 8.45 13.91 20.86
CA PHE A 363 7.05 13.95 21.32
C PHE A 363 6.79 15.21 22.17
N GLN A 364 7.72 15.53 23.07
CA GLN A 364 7.65 16.71 23.95
C GLN A 364 7.59 18.03 23.17
N GLN A 365 8.24 18.11 22.01
CA GLN A 365 8.23 19.32 21.17
C GLN A 365 7.04 19.38 20.21
N LEU A 366 6.54 18.23 19.76
CA LEU A 366 5.50 18.18 18.73
C LEU A 366 4.09 18.24 19.31
N PHE A 367 3.87 17.62 20.47
CA PHE A 367 2.53 17.47 21.06
C PHE A 367 2.65 17.12 22.55
N TRP A 368 2.98 18.11 23.39
CA TRP A 368 3.21 17.92 24.83
C TRP A 368 2.08 17.14 25.52
N ARG A 369 0.82 17.42 25.16
CA ARG A 369 -0.34 16.72 25.75
C ARG A 369 -0.36 15.22 25.45
N VAL A 370 -0.04 14.84 24.21
CA VAL A 370 0.05 13.42 23.82
C VAL A 370 1.24 12.76 24.52
N TRP A 371 2.35 13.49 24.70
CA TRP A 371 3.48 13.02 25.50
C TRP A 371 3.08 12.72 26.95
N GLU A 372 2.33 13.61 27.62
CA GLU A 372 1.81 13.35 28.99
C GLU A 372 1.02 12.05 29.06
N ILE A 373 0.16 11.79 28.07
CA ILE A 373 -0.61 10.55 27.99
C ILE A 373 0.31 9.34 27.83
N ILE A 374 1.34 9.41 26.98
CA ILE A 374 2.33 8.32 26.85
C ILE A 374 3.06 8.07 28.17
N THR A 375 3.42 9.12 28.92
CA THR A 375 4.03 8.94 30.24
C THR A 375 3.09 8.33 31.27
N GLU A 376 1.78 8.62 31.19
CA GLU A 376 0.78 7.98 32.04
C GLU A 376 0.55 6.52 31.64
N ILE A 377 0.58 6.17 30.33
CA ILE A 377 0.58 4.78 29.85
C ILE A 377 1.77 4.02 30.46
N ASP A 378 2.98 4.58 30.41
CA ASP A 378 4.18 3.97 31.00
C ASP A 378 4.05 3.81 32.52
N ARG A 379 3.60 4.85 33.22
CA ARG A 379 3.41 4.82 34.68
C ARG A 379 2.40 3.75 35.11
N ARG A 380 1.24 3.68 34.42
CA ARG A 380 0.19 2.68 34.67
C ARG A 380 0.69 1.28 34.39
N PHE A 381 1.35 1.07 33.24
CA PHE A 381 1.97 -0.21 32.90
C PHE A 381 2.89 -0.70 34.03
N ARG A 382 3.84 0.14 34.46
CA ARG A 382 4.79 -0.20 35.53
C ARG A 382 4.10 -0.56 36.85
N LEU A 383 3.10 0.23 37.26
CA LEU A 383 2.34 -0.01 38.49
C LEU A 383 1.56 -1.32 38.42
N GLU A 384 0.86 -1.56 37.32
CA GLU A 384 0.07 -2.78 37.10
C GLU A 384 0.96 -4.03 37.06
N ARG A 385 2.08 -3.98 36.33
CA ARG A 385 3.01 -5.12 36.27
C ARG A 385 3.66 -5.40 37.63
N ALA A 386 3.99 -4.37 38.41
CA ALA A 386 4.48 -4.54 39.77
C ALA A 386 3.42 -5.18 40.69
N ALA A 387 2.13 -4.80 40.53
CA ALA A 387 1.02 -5.41 41.25
C ALA A 387 0.78 -6.88 40.85
N ASP A 388 1.06 -7.24 39.59
CA ASP A 388 1.06 -8.62 39.10
C ASP A 388 2.26 -9.44 39.61
N GLY A 389 3.19 -8.81 40.33
CA GLY A 389 4.36 -9.47 40.93
C GLY A 389 5.53 -9.70 39.97
N LEU A 390 5.57 -9.00 38.82
CA LEU A 390 6.72 -9.05 37.91
C LEU A 390 7.94 -8.38 38.55
N ASP A 391 9.12 -8.92 38.25
CA ASP A 391 10.38 -8.34 38.70
C ASP A 391 10.71 -7.04 37.94
N GLU A 392 11.51 -6.19 38.57
CA GLU A 392 11.86 -4.86 38.05
C GLU A 392 12.63 -4.91 36.73
N GLU A 393 13.46 -5.93 36.50
CA GLU A 393 14.20 -6.11 35.26
C GLU A 393 13.26 -6.40 34.08
N THR A 394 12.28 -7.28 34.29
CA THR A 394 11.21 -7.58 33.33
C THR A 394 10.35 -6.35 33.04
N ILE A 395 9.92 -5.64 34.08
CA ILE A 395 9.14 -4.41 33.90
C ILE A 395 9.91 -3.39 33.07
N ASN A 396 11.21 -3.19 33.36
CA ASN A 396 12.02 -2.20 32.68
C ASN A 396 12.24 -2.51 31.18
N ARG A 397 12.46 -3.78 30.81
CA ARG A 397 12.64 -4.16 29.40
C ARG A 397 11.33 -4.15 28.58
N MET A 398 10.18 -4.28 29.25
CA MET A 398 8.87 -4.18 28.61
C MET A 398 8.27 -2.75 28.64
N ALA A 399 8.87 -1.82 29.38
CA ALA A 399 8.29 -0.51 29.58
C ALA A 399 8.17 0.29 28.27
N PRO A 400 7.04 0.95 27.99
CA PRO A 400 6.91 1.86 26.85
C PRO A 400 7.99 2.93 26.75
N ILE A 401 8.48 3.44 27.90
CA ILE A 401 9.57 4.42 27.96
C ILE A 401 10.77 3.80 28.68
N GLN A 402 11.92 3.79 27.99
CA GLN A 402 13.19 3.27 28.52
C GLN A 402 14.31 4.25 28.17
N HIS A 403 15.08 4.70 29.17
CA HIS A 403 16.26 5.55 28.95
C HIS A 403 16.02 6.76 28.03
N GLY A 404 14.84 7.42 28.14
CA GLY A 404 14.47 8.56 27.30
C GLY A 404 13.99 8.20 25.88
N THR A 405 13.78 6.92 25.59
CA THR A 405 13.31 6.40 24.31
C THR A 405 11.92 5.83 24.45
N VAL A 406 11.03 6.17 23.52
CA VAL A 406 9.68 5.63 23.40
C VAL A 406 9.71 4.43 22.46
N HIS A 407 9.26 3.28 22.94
CA HIS A 407 9.20 2.03 22.19
C HIS A 407 7.77 1.79 21.68
N MET A 408 7.54 2.07 20.39
CA MET A 408 6.19 2.07 19.82
C MET A 408 5.55 0.67 19.85
N ALA A 409 6.35 -0.38 19.62
CA ALA A 409 5.88 -1.76 19.69
C ALA A 409 5.34 -2.14 21.08
N TRP A 410 5.89 -1.56 22.16
CA TRP A 410 5.45 -1.84 23.54
C TRP A 410 4.13 -1.16 23.86
N ILE A 411 3.93 0.08 23.40
CA ILE A 411 2.62 0.75 23.47
C ILE A 411 1.57 -0.09 22.73
N ALA A 412 1.91 -0.57 21.52
CA ALA A 412 1.02 -1.41 20.73
C ALA A 412 0.65 -2.73 21.44
N CYS A 413 1.64 -3.46 21.97
CA CYS A 413 1.41 -4.75 22.63
C CYS A 413 0.61 -4.60 23.93
N TYR A 414 0.84 -3.51 24.68
CA TYR A 414 0.11 -3.24 25.91
C TYR A 414 -1.37 -2.94 25.63
N ALA A 415 -1.64 -2.01 24.71
CA ALA A 415 -2.99 -1.57 24.41
C ALA A 415 -3.79 -2.60 23.60
N ALA A 416 -3.20 -3.24 22.58
CA ALA A 416 -3.95 -4.03 21.63
C ALA A 416 -4.61 -5.27 22.26
N TYR A 417 -5.84 -5.60 21.85
CA TYR A 417 -6.51 -6.84 22.24
C TYR A 417 -6.04 -8.06 21.42
N SER A 418 -5.38 -7.83 20.28
CA SER A 418 -4.89 -8.87 19.36
C SER A 418 -3.54 -8.46 18.80
N ILE A 419 -2.57 -9.38 18.85
CA ILE A 419 -1.24 -9.26 18.27
C ILE A 419 -1.06 -10.40 17.28
N ASN A 420 -0.73 -10.11 16.02
CA ASN A 420 -0.53 -11.17 15.04
C ASN A 420 0.75 -11.03 14.22
N GLY A 421 1.31 -12.19 13.86
CA GLY A 421 2.33 -12.32 12.84
C GLY A 421 1.74 -12.66 11.47
N VAL A 422 2.62 -12.65 10.46
CA VAL A 422 2.24 -12.67 9.03
C VAL A 422 2.53 -13.99 8.30
N ALA A 423 3.04 -14.98 9.04
CA ALA A 423 3.26 -16.35 8.59
C ALA A 423 3.42 -17.26 9.82
N ALA A 424 3.12 -18.55 9.71
CA ALA A 424 3.18 -19.47 10.85
C ALA A 424 4.55 -19.42 11.56
N LEU A 425 5.64 -19.60 10.81
CA LEU A 425 7.01 -19.54 11.36
C LEU A 425 7.32 -18.16 11.97
N HIS A 426 6.93 -17.07 11.30
CA HIS A 426 7.12 -15.72 11.82
C HIS A 426 6.38 -15.52 13.15
N THR A 427 5.13 -15.99 13.25
CA THR A 427 4.32 -15.89 14.46
C THR A 427 4.95 -16.66 15.62
N GLU A 428 5.52 -17.84 15.36
CA GLU A 428 6.20 -18.59 16.42
C GLU A 428 7.50 -17.92 16.86
N ILE A 429 8.27 -17.31 15.93
CA ILE A 429 9.47 -16.53 16.27
C ILE A 429 9.10 -15.32 17.15
N ILE A 430 8.07 -14.55 16.81
CA ILE A 430 7.71 -13.38 17.64
C ILE A 430 7.20 -13.79 19.03
N LYS A 431 6.58 -14.96 19.18
CA LYS A 431 6.17 -15.50 20.49
C LYS A 431 7.36 -15.99 21.31
N ALA A 432 8.32 -16.64 20.66
CA ALA A 432 9.45 -17.28 21.33
C ALA A 432 10.59 -16.29 21.66
N GLU A 433 10.77 -15.25 20.83
CA GLU A 433 11.93 -14.37 20.88
C GLU A 433 11.51 -12.89 20.93
N THR A 434 10.99 -12.33 19.84
CA THR A 434 10.83 -10.87 19.66
C THR A 434 9.91 -10.23 20.71
N LEU A 435 8.79 -10.87 21.04
CA LEU A 435 7.75 -10.41 21.95
C LEU A 435 7.54 -11.42 23.09
N ALA A 436 8.58 -12.16 23.47
CA ALA A 436 8.49 -13.29 24.40
C ALA A 436 7.85 -12.92 25.74
N ASP A 437 8.27 -11.80 26.33
CA ASP A 437 7.71 -11.34 27.62
C ASP A 437 6.22 -10.96 27.50
N TRP A 438 5.80 -10.38 26.37
CA TRP A 438 4.39 -10.05 26.12
C TRP A 438 3.55 -11.30 25.93
N TYR A 439 4.09 -12.32 25.26
CA TYR A 439 3.44 -13.61 25.10
C TYR A 439 3.33 -14.37 26.43
N ALA A 440 4.33 -14.26 27.30
CA ALA A 440 4.27 -14.83 28.64
C ALA A 440 3.17 -14.20 29.50
N LEU A 441 2.94 -12.88 29.36
CA LEU A 441 1.87 -12.17 30.07
C LEU A 441 0.47 -12.44 29.50
N TRP A 442 0.31 -12.34 28.18
CA TRP A 442 -1.00 -12.41 27.52
C TRP A 442 -0.95 -13.33 26.29
N PRO A 443 -0.80 -14.65 26.49
CA PRO A 443 -0.68 -15.59 25.39
C PRO A 443 -1.92 -15.58 24.47
N GLU A 444 -3.09 -15.26 25.01
CA GLU A 444 -4.37 -15.21 24.30
C GLU A 444 -4.47 -14.07 23.27
N LYS A 445 -3.66 -13.01 23.41
CA LYS A 445 -3.60 -11.93 22.41
C LYS A 445 -2.97 -12.41 21.10
N PHE A 446 -2.09 -13.41 21.16
CA PHE A 446 -1.23 -13.79 20.05
C PHE A 446 -1.92 -14.76 19.08
N ASN A 447 -1.92 -14.41 17.79
CA ASN A 447 -2.45 -15.26 16.75
C ASN A 447 -1.67 -15.13 15.43
N ASN A 448 -1.96 -16.01 14.47
CA ASN A 448 -1.35 -15.97 13.14
C ASN A 448 -2.38 -15.53 12.10
N LYS A 449 -1.96 -14.65 11.18
CA LYS A 449 -2.69 -14.31 9.95
C LYS A 449 -1.70 -14.33 8.80
N THR A 450 -1.58 -15.49 8.15
CA THR A 450 -0.66 -15.64 7.02
C THR A 450 -1.04 -14.68 5.90
N ASN A 451 -0.06 -13.94 5.39
CA ASN A 451 -0.28 -13.00 4.29
C ASN A 451 -0.85 -13.70 3.05
N GLY A 452 -1.61 -12.95 2.27
CA GLY A 452 -2.14 -13.36 0.96
C GLY A 452 -2.00 -12.25 -0.07
N VAL A 453 -2.34 -12.57 -1.32
CA VAL A 453 -2.43 -11.62 -2.42
C VAL A 453 -3.80 -11.77 -3.09
N THR A 454 -4.34 -10.69 -3.65
CA THR A 454 -5.62 -10.76 -4.36
C THR A 454 -5.46 -11.51 -5.70
N PRO A 455 -6.28 -12.53 -5.98
CA PRO A 455 -6.31 -13.20 -7.30
C PRO A 455 -6.85 -12.31 -8.42
N ARG A 456 -7.58 -11.22 -8.12
CA ARG A 456 -8.09 -10.30 -9.15
C ARG A 456 -6.94 -9.65 -9.88
N ARG A 457 -6.14 -8.85 -9.16
CA ARG A 457 -4.98 -8.17 -9.76
C ARG A 457 -3.88 -9.13 -10.17
N TRP A 458 -3.54 -10.13 -9.34
CA TRP A 458 -2.33 -10.94 -9.53
C TRP A 458 -2.51 -12.18 -10.40
N LEU A 459 -3.72 -12.40 -10.94
CA LEU A 459 -4.01 -13.51 -11.83
C LEU A 459 -5.03 -13.11 -12.90
N ARG A 460 -6.27 -12.77 -12.50
CA ARG A 460 -7.37 -12.45 -13.43
C ARG A 460 -7.07 -11.29 -14.38
N MET A 461 -6.43 -10.25 -13.86
CA MET A 461 -6.14 -9.00 -14.57
C MET A 461 -4.87 -9.08 -15.43
N ILE A 462 -3.79 -9.67 -14.89
CA ILE A 462 -2.45 -9.64 -15.53
C ILE A 462 -2.09 -10.90 -16.32
N ASN A 463 -2.94 -11.93 -16.25
CA ASN A 463 -2.70 -13.17 -16.99
C ASN A 463 -4.02 -13.67 -17.59
N PRO A 464 -4.62 -12.92 -18.52
CA PRO A 464 -5.91 -13.27 -19.12
C PRO A 464 -5.87 -14.64 -19.79
N GLY A 465 -4.79 -15.00 -20.51
CA GLY A 465 -4.65 -16.32 -21.13
C GLY A 465 -4.69 -17.47 -20.12
N LEU A 466 -4.00 -17.36 -18.97
CA LEU A 466 -4.13 -18.35 -17.90
C LEU A 466 -5.53 -18.32 -17.28
N SER A 467 -6.09 -17.14 -17.08
CA SER A 467 -7.41 -16.98 -16.46
C SER A 467 -8.51 -17.66 -17.29
N GLU A 468 -8.46 -17.56 -18.61
CA GLU A 468 -9.35 -18.25 -19.53
C GLU A 468 -9.21 -19.78 -19.44
N LEU A 469 -7.96 -20.28 -19.40
CA LEU A 469 -7.69 -21.71 -19.20
C LEU A 469 -8.27 -22.19 -17.87
N LEU A 470 -8.04 -21.45 -16.77
CA LEU A 470 -8.56 -21.80 -15.46
C LEU A 470 -10.08 -21.87 -15.47
N THR A 471 -10.75 -20.81 -15.96
CA THR A 471 -12.22 -20.74 -16.09
C THR A 471 -12.78 -21.89 -16.94
N ARG A 472 -12.13 -22.23 -18.06
CA ARG A 472 -12.57 -23.33 -18.92
C ARG A 472 -12.47 -24.69 -18.22
N LEU A 473 -11.41 -24.94 -17.45
CA LEU A 473 -11.21 -26.22 -16.76
C LEU A 473 -12.06 -26.35 -15.49
N SER A 474 -12.35 -25.25 -14.77
CA SER A 474 -13.25 -25.24 -13.62
C SER A 474 -14.73 -25.18 -14.00
N GLY A 475 -15.06 -24.65 -15.19
CA GLY A 475 -16.42 -24.50 -15.72
C GLY A 475 -17.07 -23.13 -15.44
N SER A 476 -16.45 -22.31 -14.58
CA SER A 476 -16.86 -20.95 -14.21
C SER A 476 -15.65 -20.15 -13.73
N ASP A 477 -15.80 -18.84 -13.58
CA ASP A 477 -14.80 -17.94 -13.02
C ASP A 477 -14.90 -17.79 -11.48
N ASP A 478 -15.63 -18.69 -10.80
CA ASP A 478 -15.78 -18.68 -9.33
C ASP A 478 -14.43 -18.67 -8.60
N TRP A 479 -13.39 -19.23 -9.22
CA TRP A 479 -12.03 -19.24 -8.69
C TRP A 479 -11.44 -17.83 -8.46
N VAL A 480 -11.96 -16.80 -9.14
CA VAL A 480 -11.52 -15.41 -8.98
C VAL A 480 -11.84 -14.88 -7.58
N THR A 481 -12.92 -15.37 -6.96
CA THR A 481 -13.31 -15.02 -5.58
C THR A 481 -13.12 -16.17 -4.60
N ASP A 482 -12.93 -17.40 -5.07
CA ASP A 482 -12.58 -18.57 -4.25
C ASP A 482 -11.39 -19.35 -4.85
N LEU A 483 -10.17 -18.91 -4.54
CA LEU A 483 -8.96 -19.48 -5.15
C LEU A 483 -8.70 -20.96 -4.76
N ASP A 484 -9.39 -21.48 -3.73
CA ASP A 484 -9.27 -22.88 -3.34
C ASP A 484 -9.85 -23.83 -4.39
N GLU A 485 -10.74 -23.36 -5.26
CA GLU A 485 -11.27 -24.09 -6.41
C GLU A 485 -10.17 -24.60 -7.34
N LEU A 486 -9.03 -23.89 -7.42
CA LEU A 486 -7.88 -24.31 -8.23
C LEU A 486 -7.28 -25.65 -7.78
N LYS A 487 -7.52 -26.10 -6.54
CA LYS A 487 -7.10 -27.44 -6.09
C LYS A 487 -7.73 -28.55 -6.93
N LYS A 488 -8.94 -28.34 -7.45
CA LYS A 488 -9.64 -29.30 -8.32
C LYS A 488 -8.90 -29.52 -9.63
N LEU A 489 -8.14 -28.53 -10.11
CA LEU A 489 -7.39 -28.61 -11.35
C LEU A 489 -6.15 -29.51 -11.27
N ARG A 490 -5.78 -29.98 -10.07
CA ARG A 490 -4.64 -30.90 -9.89
C ARG A 490 -4.78 -32.19 -10.70
N SER A 491 -6.00 -32.65 -10.98
CA SER A 491 -6.24 -33.83 -11.82
C SER A 491 -5.78 -33.67 -13.26
N TYR A 492 -5.64 -32.43 -13.77
CA TYR A 492 -5.16 -32.15 -15.12
C TYR A 492 -3.62 -32.11 -15.22
N ALA A 493 -2.89 -32.35 -14.12
CA ALA A 493 -1.43 -32.33 -14.13
C ALA A 493 -0.80 -33.38 -15.06
N ASP A 494 -1.52 -34.47 -15.37
CA ASP A 494 -1.09 -35.52 -16.29
C ASP A 494 -1.70 -35.38 -17.70
N ASP A 495 -2.55 -34.38 -17.92
CA ASP A 495 -3.16 -34.10 -19.22
C ASP A 495 -2.18 -33.34 -20.12
N LYS A 496 -1.64 -34.04 -21.12
CA LYS A 496 -0.67 -33.48 -22.07
C LYS A 496 -1.20 -32.25 -22.80
N SER A 497 -2.49 -32.20 -23.13
CA SER A 497 -3.07 -31.05 -23.84
C SER A 497 -3.05 -29.80 -22.95
N VAL A 498 -3.41 -29.96 -21.68
CA VAL A 498 -3.40 -28.87 -20.70
C VAL A 498 -1.97 -28.39 -20.44
N LEU A 499 -1.00 -29.31 -20.35
CA LEU A 499 0.41 -28.95 -20.19
C LEU A 499 0.97 -28.17 -21.38
N GLU A 500 0.64 -28.56 -22.62
CA GLU A 500 1.06 -27.83 -23.81
C GLU A 500 0.44 -26.44 -23.88
N GLU A 501 -0.86 -26.30 -23.55
CA GLU A 501 -1.53 -25.01 -23.50
C GLU A 501 -0.95 -24.09 -22.41
N LEU A 502 -0.65 -24.64 -21.22
CA LEU A 502 0.01 -23.90 -20.15
C LEU A 502 1.41 -23.41 -20.58
N ARG A 503 2.16 -24.23 -21.32
CA ARG A 503 3.46 -23.84 -21.90
C ARG A 503 3.30 -22.75 -22.97
N ALA A 504 2.28 -22.84 -23.82
CA ALA A 504 1.99 -21.83 -24.83
C ALA A 504 1.61 -20.48 -24.19
N ILE A 505 0.76 -20.48 -23.16
CA ILE A 505 0.43 -19.27 -22.39
C ILE A 505 1.70 -18.67 -21.76
N LYS A 506 2.55 -19.51 -21.14
CA LYS A 506 3.82 -19.02 -20.57
C LYS A 506 4.74 -18.43 -21.65
N ALA A 507 4.80 -19.02 -22.84
CA ALA A 507 5.60 -18.51 -23.95
C ALA A 507 5.08 -17.16 -24.45
N ALA A 508 3.76 -17.02 -24.63
CA ALA A 508 3.13 -15.75 -25.00
C ALA A 508 3.43 -14.64 -23.97
N ASN A 509 3.24 -14.90 -22.68
CA ASN A 509 3.55 -13.89 -21.65
C ASN A 509 5.04 -13.49 -21.63
N LYS A 510 5.96 -14.39 -22.01
CA LYS A 510 7.39 -14.07 -22.12
C LYS A 510 7.68 -13.24 -23.37
N GLN A 511 6.96 -13.48 -24.45
CA GLN A 511 7.01 -12.68 -25.68
C GLN A 511 6.56 -11.25 -25.38
N ASP A 512 5.40 -11.08 -24.74
CA ASP A 512 4.87 -9.76 -24.37
C ASP A 512 5.85 -9.00 -23.46
N PHE A 513 6.44 -9.68 -22.47
CA PHE A 513 7.45 -9.08 -21.61
C PHE A 513 8.73 -8.69 -22.37
N ALA A 514 9.16 -9.50 -23.34
CA ALA A 514 10.33 -9.20 -24.16
C ALA A 514 10.11 -7.95 -25.03
N GLU A 515 8.91 -7.80 -25.58
CA GLU A 515 8.50 -6.60 -26.33
C GLU A 515 8.45 -5.37 -25.41
N TRP A 516 7.82 -5.51 -24.25
CA TRP A 516 7.71 -4.44 -23.25
C TRP A 516 9.07 -3.95 -22.75
N ILE A 517 9.99 -4.85 -22.40
CA ILE A 517 11.31 -4.44 -21.88
C ILE A 517 12.20 -3.85 -22.99
N LEU A 518 12.03 -4.32 -24.23
CA LEU A 518 12.69 -3.76 -25.40
C LEU A 518 12.22 -2.32 -25.64
N GLU A 519 10.91 -2.07 -25.69
CA GLU A 519 10.36 -0.73 -25.89
C GLU A 519 10.78 0.23 -24.77
N ARG A 520 10.71 -0.22 -23.51
CA ARG A 520 10.88 0.66 -22.35
C ARG A 520 12.34 0.91 -21.99
N GLN A 521 13.23 -0.04 -22.27
CA GLN A 521 14.62 -0.01 -21.79
C GLN A 521 15.67 -0.34 -22.85
N GLY A 522 15.26 -0.75 -24.06
CA GLY A 522 16.17 -1.13 -25.14
C GLY A 522 16.92 -2.44 -24.88
N ILE A 523 16.41 -3.30 -23.99
CA ILE A 523 17.06 -4.57 -23.64
C ILE A 523 16.42 -5.68 -24.48
N GLU A 524 17.16 -6.21 -25.44
CA GLU A 524 16.75 -7.40 -26.18
C GLU A 524 17.06 -8.67 -25.38
N ILE A 525 16.05 -9.50 -25.20
CA ILE A 525 16.11 -10.77 -24.47
C ILE A 525 15.49 -11.89 -25.30
N ASP A 526 15.97 -13.12 -25.11
CA ASP A 526 15.46 -14.30 -25.81
C ASP A 526 14.19 -14.83 -25.08
N PRO A 527 13.00 -14.77 -25.71
CA PRO A 527 11.75 -15.27 -25.12
C PRO A 527 11.71 -16.79 -24.96
N GLU A 528 12.63 -17.56 -25.55
CA GLU A 528 12.73 -19.01 -25.37
C GLU A 528 13.56 -19.38 -24.12
N SER A 529 14.48 -18.51 -23.71
CA SER A 529 15.33 -18.67 -22.53
C SER A 529 14.55 -18.82 -21.20
N ILE A 530 15.16 -19.41 -20.18
CA ILE A 530 14.59 -19.43 -18.82
C ILE A 530 14.60 -18.00 -18.27
N PHE A 531 13.44 -17.48 -17.85
CA PHE A 531 13.35 -16.19 -17.15
C PHE A 531 13.53 -16.42 -15.64
N ASP A 532 14.72 -16.12 -15.13
CA ASP A 532 15.08 -16.20 -13.71
C ASP A 532 14.87 -14.83 -13.05
N VAL A 533 13.78 -14.67 -12.29
CA VAL A 533 13.30 -13.35 -11.87
C VAL A 533 13.45 -13.14 -10.36
N GLN A 534 14.18 -12.10 -9.98
CA GLN A 534 14.27 -11.64 -8.59
C GLN A 534 13.76 -10.20 -8.42
N ILE A 535 12.45 -10.08 -8.16
CA ILE A 535 11.76 -8.80 -7.92
C ILE A 535 11.44 -8.60 -6.43
N LYS A 536 12.00 -7.55 -5.84
CA LYS A 536 11.76 -7.08 -4.45
C LYS A 536 12.66 -5.89 -4.13
N ARG A 537 12.33 -5.12 -3.09
CA ARG A 537 13.21 -4.08 -2.50
C ARG A 537 14.65 -4.61 -2.35
N LEU A 538 15.64 -3.75 -2.59
CA LEU A 538 17.04 -4.12 -2.40
C LEU A 538 17.37 -4.10 -0.89
N HIS A 539 17.81 -5.24 -0.35
CA HIS A 539 18.25 -5.33 1.05
C HIS A 539 19.27 -6.47 1.21
N GLU A 540 20.25 -6.32 2.09
CA GLU A 540 21.26 -7.36 2.35
C GLU A 540 20.64 -8.74 2.70
N TYR A 541 19.62 -8.79 3.57
CA TYR A 541 18.96 -10.07 3.92
C TYR A 541 18.18 -10.72 2.76
N LYS A 542 17.85 -9.96 1.71
CA LYS A 542 17.16 -10.48 0.52
C LYS A 542 18.12 -11.11 -0.49
N ARG A 543 19.43 -10.95 -0.28
CA ARG A 543 20.52 -11.66 -0.95
C ARG A 543 20.50 -11.53 -2.49
N GLN A 544 20.13 -10.37 -3.04
CA GLN A 544 20.39 -10.07 -4.45
C GLN A 544 21.88 -10.18 -4.78
N LEU A 545 22.77 -9.88 -3.82
CA LEU A 545 24.21 -10.13 -3.95
C LEU A 545 24.53 -11.61 -4.22
N MET A 546 23.85 -12.54 -3.54
CA MET A 546 24.07 -13.98 -3.75
C MET A 546 23.66 -14.40 -5.17
N ASN A 547 22.56 -13.84 -5.69
CA ASN A 547 22.16 -14.05 -7.08
C ASN A 547 23.20 -13.48 -8.05
N ALA A 548 23.66 -12.25 -7.82
CA ALA A 548 24.72 -11.62 -8.62
C ALA A 548 26.02 -12.46 -8.65
N LEU A 549 26.42 -13.04 -7.50
CA LEU A 549 27.57 -13.95 -7.44
C LEU A 549 27.36 -15.22 -8.28
N TYR A 550 26.15 -15.80 -8.26
CA TYR A 550 25.82 -16.94 -9.10
C TYR A 550 25.88 -16.61 -10.60
N VAL A 551 25.38 -15.44 -11.00
CA VAL A 551 25.47 -14.98 -12.40
C VAL A 551 26.92 -14.84 -12.84
N LEU A 552 27.77 -14.26 -11.98
CA LEU A 552 29.19 -14.09 -12.25
C LEU A 552 29.94 -15.42 -12.34
N ASP A 553 29.64 -16.38 -11.45
CA ASP A 553 30.17 -17.75 -11.53
C ASP A 553 29.77 -18.43 -12.84
N LEU A 554 28.49 -18.33 -13.22
CA LEU A 554 28.01 -18.94 -14.46
C LEU A 554 28.67 -18.33 -15.70
N TYR A 555 28.89 -17.01 -15.71
CA TYR A 555 29.63 -16.33 -16.77
C TYR A 555 31.02 -16.96 -16.96
N PHE A 556 31.81 -17.13 -15.89
CA PHE A 556 33.15 -17.72 -15.98
C PHE A 556 33.12 -19.21 -16.35
N ARG A 557 32.13 -19.98 -15.88
CA ARG A 557 32.00 -21.39 -16.29
C ARG A 557 31.71 -21.54 -17.79
N ILE A 558 30.93 -20.64 -18.38
CA ILE A 558 30.71 -20.62 -19.83
C ILE A 558 31.98 -20.20 -20.54
N LYS A 559 32.60 -19.10 -20.09
CA LYS A 559 33.71 -18.42 -20.76
C LYS A 559 35.04 -19.19 -20.69
N GLU A 560 35.37 -19.74 -19.53
CA GLU A 560 36.69 -20.34 -19.25
C GLU A 560 36.63 -21.86 -19.14
N ASP A 561 35.62 -22.42 -18.47
CA ASP A 561 35.52 -23.86 -18.24
C ASP A 561 34.84 -24.64 -19.40
N GLY A 562 34.30 -23.93 -20.39
CA GLY A 562 33.65 -24.52 -21.56
C GLY A 562 32.27 -25.14 -21.27
N LEU A 563 31.53 -24.61 -20.29
CA LEU A 563 30.17 -25.07 -19.99
C LEU A 563 29.19 -24.70 -21.12
N THR A 564 28.82 -25.67 -21.95
CA THR A 564 27.90 -25.46 -23.10
C THR A 564 26.57 -26.20 -23.00
N ASP A 565 26.49 -27.29 -22.22
CA ASP A 565 25.26 -28.10 -22.07
C ASP A 565 24.32 -27.51 -21.01
N ILE A 566 23.83 -26.29 -21.26
CA ILE A 566 22.90 -25.57 -20.41
C ILE A 566 21.83 -24.87 -21.26
N PRO A 567 20.60 -24.71 -20.76
CA PRO A 567 19.61 -23.88 -21.44
C PRO A 567 20.00 -22.40 -21.36
N ALA A 568 19.62 -21.63 -22.38
CA ALA A 568 19.71 -20.19 -22.36
C ALA A 568 18.90 -19.62 -21.18
N ARG A 569 19.37 -18.53 -20.58
CA ARG A 569 18.66 -17.86 -19.48
C ARG A 569 18.75 -16.34 -19.55
N THR A 570 17.69 -15.70 -19.08
CA THR A 570 17.62 -14.26 -18.85
C THR A 570 17.37 -14.03 -17.36
N VAL A 571 18.36 -13.51 -16.65
CA VAL A 571 18.24 -13.18 -15.22
C VAL A 571 17.74 -11.75 -15.06
N ILE A 572 16.56 -11.59 -14.47
CA ILE A 572 15.83 -10.32 -14.39
C ILE A 572 15.79 -9.83 -12.94
N PHE A 573 16.31 -8.63 -12.71
CA PHE A 573 16.24 -7.93 -11.44
C PHE A 573 15.23 -6.79 -11.50
N GLY A 574 14.52 -6.56 -10.40
CA GLY A 574 13.76 -5.34 -10.17
C GLY A 574 13.79 -4.99 -8.69
N ALA A 575 14.46 -3.88 -8.35
CA ALA A 575 14.68 -3.49 -6.97
C ALA A 575 15.00 -2.01 -6.82
N LYS A 576 14.36 -1.35 -5.84
CA LYS A 576 14.73 -0.02 -5.33
C LYS A 576 15.53 -0.17 -4.02
N ALA A 577 16.60 0.61 -3.88
CA ALA A 577 17.35 0.76 -2.62
C ALA A 577 16.92 2.04 -1.89
N ALA A 578 16.80 2.03 -0.56
CA ALA A 578 16.52 3.26 0.19
C ALA A 578 17.65 4.30 -0.05
N PRO A 579 17.35 5.62 -0.13
CA PRO A 579 18.35 6.61 -0.54
C PRO A 579 19.62 6.63 0.32
N GLY A 580 19.47 6.42 1.63
CA GLY A 580 20.58 6.37 2.60
C GLY A 580 21.33 5.03 2.68
N TYR A 581 20.87 3.99 1.97
CA TYR A 581 21.41 2.63 2.12
C TYR A 581 22.57 2.37 1.13
N VAL A 582 23.77 2.77 1.54
CA VAL A 582 24.99 2.71 0.70
C VAL A 582 25.26 1.33 0.11
N ARG A 583 25.28 0.27 0.93
CA ARG A 583 25.55 -1.10 0.45
C ARG A 583 24.49 -1.61 -0.52
N ALA A 584 23.22 -1.28 -0.28
CA ALA A 584 22.14 -1.64 -1.20
C ALA A 584 22.34 -0.99 -2.59
N LYS A 585 22.70 0.30 -2.64
CA LYS A 585 23.03 0.99 -3.91
C LYS A 585 24.28 0.42 -4.57
N ALA A 586 25.29 0.01 -3.79
CA ALA A 586 26.48 -0.67 -4.32
C ALA A 586 26.15 -2.02 -4.97
N ILE A 587 25.23 -2.80 -4.39
CA ILE A 587 24.76 -4.06 -4.99
C ILE A 587 24.02 -3.80 -6.31
N ILE A 588 23.21 -2.73 -6.41
CA ILE A 588 22.58 -2.35 -7.68
C ILE A 588 23.64 -2.05 -8.75
N LYS A 589 24.67 -1.26 -8.40
CA LYS A 589 25.77 -0.96 -9.33
C LYS A 589 26.50 -2.24 -9.74
N LEU A 590 26.75 -3.16 -8.81
CA LEU A 590 27.36 -4.46 -9.11
C LEU A 590 26.54 -5.25 -10.12
N ILE A 591 25.21 -5.36 -9.92
CA ILE A 591 24.32 -6.08 -10.84
C ILE A 591 24.36 -5.45 -12.23
N ASN A 592 24.28 -4.11 -12.32
CA ASN A 592 24.35 -3.41 -13.60
C ASN A 592 25.71 -3.62 -14.29
N SER A 593 26.82 -3.57 -13.55
CA SER A 593 28.14 -3.86 -14.12
C SER A 593 28.29 -5.32 -14.60
N ILE A 594 27.72 -6.28 -13.88
CA ILE A 594 27.67 -7.68 -14.32
C ILE A 594 26.81 -7.81 -15.59
N ALA A 595 25.68 -7.10 -15.67
CA ALA A 595 24.85 -7.06 -16.86
C ALA A 595 25.62 -6.51 -18.06
N ASP A 596 26.37 -5.41 -17.89
CA ASP A 596 27.20 -4.85 -18.96
C ASP A 596 28.29 -5.83 -19.43
N LEU A 597 28.94 -6.56 -18.51
CA LEU A 597 29.92 -7.59 -18.85
C LEU A 597 29.30 -8.74 -19.65
N VAL A 598 28.21 -9.32 -19.12
CA VAL A 598 27.56 -10.50 -19.68
C VAL A 598 26.91 -10.20 -21.02
N ASN A 599 26.15 -9.09 -21.10
CA ASN A 599 25.30 -8.81 -22.25
C ASN A 599 26.09 -8.42 -23.52
N ASN A 600 27.33 -7.96 -23.35
CA ASN A 600 28.22 -7.51 -24.43
C ASN A 600 29.32 -8.52 -24.78
N ASP A 601 29.39 -9.67 -24.12
CA ASP A 601 30.34 -10.74 -24.46
C ASP A 601 29.71 -11.70 -25.50
N PRO A 602 30.18 -11.71 -26.77
CA PRO A 602 29.55 -12.52 -27.82
C PRO A 602 29.62 -14.03 -27.58
N GLU A 603 30.55 -14.50 -26.76
CA GLU A 603 30.69 -15.93 -26.43
C GLU A 603 29.68 -16.37 -25.36
N VAL A 604 29.12 -15.44 -24.58
CA VAL A 604 28.25 -15.74 -23.44
C VAL A 604 26.82 -15.26 -23.66
N SER A 605 26.62 -14.11 -24.30
CA SER A 605 25.30 -13.49 -24.46
C SER A 605 24.21 -14.35 -25.12
N PRO A 606 24.52 -15.33 -26.01
CA PRO A 606 23.50 -16.24 -26.54
C PRO A 606 22.95 -17.22 -25.49
N LEU A 607 23.71 -17.51 -24.42
CA LEU A 607 23.33 -18.45 -23.36
C LEU A 607 22.90 -17.75 -22.06
N LEU A 608 23.37 -16.52 -21.83
CA LEU A 608 23.12 -15.78 -20.60
C LEU A 608 22.92 -14.29 -20.89
N LYS A 609 21.77 -13.76 -20.47
CA LYS A 609 21.46 -12.33 -20.43
C LYS A 609 21.10 -11.90 -19.00
N VAL A 610 21.34 -10.64 -18.69
CA VAL A 610 20.94 -10.01 -17.43
C VAL A 610 20.19 -8.72 -17.71
N GLY A 611 18.96 -8.60 -17.21
CA GLY A 611 18.15 -7.38 -17.28
C GLY A 611 17.91 -6.77 -15.90
N PHE A 612 18.02 -5.45 -15.77
CA PHE A 612 17.58 -4.73 -14.57
C PHE A 612 16.46 -3.76 -14.91
N CYS A 613 15.23 -4.10 -14.51
CA CYS A 613 14.08 -3.25 -14.65
C CYS A 613 14.21 -1.98 -13.79
N ARG A 614 14.35 -0.82 -14.45
CA ARG A 614 14.59 0.49 -13.83
C ARG A 614 13.49 0.97 -12.88
N GLU A 615 12.27 0.50 -13.07
CA GLU A 615 11.13 0.85 -12.23
C GLU A 615 10.42 -0.41 -11.75
N LEU A 616 10.72 -0.84 -10.52
CA LEU A 616 9.89 -1.79 -9.80
C LEU A 616 8.63 -1.07 -9.31
N GLN A 617 7.55 -1.21 -10.07
CA GLN A 617 6.20 -0.72 -9.80
C GLN A 617 5.21 -1.88 -10.05
N CYS A 618 3.96 -1.78 -9.57
CA CYS A 618 2.92 -2.80 -9.72
C CYS A 618 2.31 -2.72 -11.13
N LEU A 619 3.15 -2.85 -12.15
CA LEU A 619 2.72 -2.76 -13.53
C LEU A 619 2.06 -4.08 -13.95
N PRO A 620 0.80 -4.07 -14.41
CA PRO A 620 0.35 -5.10 -15.33
C PRO A 620 1.22 -4.97 -16.59
N CYS A 621 1.91 -6.05 -16.95
CA CYS A 621 2.56 -6.16 -18.26
C CYS A 621 1.59 -6.88 -19.18
#